data_AF-A0A1F3J4J3-F1
#
_entry.id   AF-A0A1F3J4J3-F1
#
_cell.length_a   1.000
_cell.length_b   1.000
_cell.length_c   1.000
_cell.angle_alpha   90.00
_cell.angle_beta   90.00
_cell.angle_gamma   90.00
#
_symmetry.space_group_name_H-M   'P 1'
#
loop_
_entity.id
_entity.type
_entity.pdbx_description
1 polymer ?
#
loop_
_entity_poly.entity_id
_entity_poly.type
_entity_poly.pdbx_seq_one_letter_code
_entity_poly.pdbx_strand_id
1 'polypeptide(L)'
;MVLGCIPAMSQGFNNAGEYMQFINNEHTRIKKDLWNYMAALAHGKGARKVESKRQELISTTEAAEKKVKNMRDWDDNTEYRDSVSSYLDICTTVLKEDFAKIVDMEEIAEKSYDAMEAYLMVKEAANNKLDEAAEMVAAAQQKFATEFGITLIDEQSKLDQKLEKSGPVFDYYNVVYLIFFKAYIQEFNMMQAINTGDINAAEQNKSAMIQFSKEGLTVLDSTKSFKSDLTLISASKKYLTFCQKEGEEKIPVILDFYLKKDNFEKQNVSFESIPKNKRTQTDVDNYNKAVSDYNASIAEYNKVNEELNVNRAKNLEVWNSAAESFLDRHIPQKR
;
A
#
# COMPACT_ATOMS: atom_id res chain seq x y z
N MET A 1 -16.90 39.77 58.02
CA MET A 1 -16.29 38.68 57.22
C MET A 1 -16.70 38.93 55.77
N VAL A 2 -15.91 39.71 55.05
CA VAL A 2 -16.18 40.06 53.65
C VAL A 2 -15.57 38.95 52.79
N LEU A 3 -16.39 38.02 52.33
CA LEU A 3 -16.00 37.08 51.28
C LEU A 3 -15.98 37.85 49.96
N GLY A 4 -14.80 38.29 49.56
CA GLY A 4 -14.56 38.74 48.19
C GLY A 4 -14.57 37.53 47.27
N CYS A 5 -15.63 37.39 46.47
CA CYS A 5 -15.57 36.60 45.25
C CYS A 5 -14.56 37.25 44.32
N ILE A 6 -13.40 36.62 44.17
CA ILE A 6 -12.49 36.89 43.06
C ILE A 6 -13.22 36.42 41.80
N PRO A 7 -13.53 37.29 40.83
CA PRO A 7 -14.02 36.82 39.55
C PRO A 7 -12.91 35.98 38.92
N ALA A 8 -13.20 34.70 38.69
CA ALA A 8 -12.39 33.88 37.82
C ALA A 8 -12.35 34.60 36.46
N MET A 9 -11.19 35.16 36.10
CA MET A 9 -10.99 35.67 34.75
C MET A 9 -11.20 34.49 33.81
N SER A 10 -12.33 34.51 33.12
CA SER A 10 -12.52 33.85 31.83
C SER A 10 -11.25 34.10 31.03
N GLN A 11 -10.57 33.04 30.58
CA GLN A 11 -9.53 33.18 29.56
C GLN A 11 -10.24 33.61 28.26
N GLY A 12 -10.59 34.89 28.16
CA GLY A 12 -11.06 35.52 26.94
C GLY A 12 -9.86 35.86 26.07
N PHE A 13 -10.01 35.74 24.76
CA PHE A 13 -9.03 36.24 23.81
C PHE A 13 -9.11 37.77 23.78
N ASN A 14 -7.96 38.47 23.74
CA ASN A 14 -7.94 39.94 23.78
C ASN A 14 -8.29 40.57 22.43
N ASN A 15 -8.17 39.80 21.34
CA ASN A 15 -8.50 40.22 19.97
C ASN A 15 -8.75 39.00 19.06
N ALA A 16 -9.32 39.24 17.89
CA ALA A 16 -9.69 38.20 16.93
C ALA A 16 -8.47 37.43 16.40
N GLY A 17 -7.30 38.10 16.36
CA GLY A 17 -6.02 37.48 16.02
C GLY A 17 -5.61 36.41 17.03
N GLU A 18 -5.74 36.67 18.33
CA GLU A 18 -5.47 35.68 19.38
C GLU A 18 -6.43 34.49 19.33
N TYR A 19 -7.71 34.74 19.01
CA TYR A 19 -8.72 33.69 18.79
C TYR A 19 -8.29 32.75 17.65
N MET A 20 -7.93 33.33 16.51
CA MET A 20 -7.48 32.58 15.34
C MET A 20 -6.13 31.89 15.57
N GLN A 21 -5.22 32.53 16.30
CA GLN A 21 -3.92 31.97 16.64
C GLN A 21 -4.03 30.75 17.55
N PHE A 22 -4.98 30.74 18.49
CA PHE A 22 -5.25 29.56 19.32
C PHE A 22 -5.65 28.35 18.47
N ILE A 23 -6.57 28.54 17.53
CA ILE A 23 -6.98 27.49 16.58
C ILE A 23 -5.79 27.03 15.73
N ASN A 24 -5.00 27.97 15.18
CA ASN A 24 -3.84 27.65 14.36
C ASN A 24 -2.76 26.86 15.11
N ASN A 25 -2.61 27.10 16.42
CA ASN A 25 -1.69 26.34 17.27
C ASN A 25 -2.10 24.87 17.41
N GLU A 26 -3.40 24.58 17.52
CA GLU A 26 -3.90 23.20 17.55
C GLU A 26 -3.72 22.53 16.18
N HIS A 27 -4.01 23.23 15.07
CA HIS A 27 -3.69 22.75 13.71
C HIS A 27 -2.20 22.41 13.52
N THR A 28 -1.31 23.26 14.03
CA THR A 28 0.14 23.03 13.93
C THR A 28 0.57 21.75 14.65
N ARG A 29 -0.08 21.39 15.76
CA ARG A 29 0.20 20.11 16.46
C ARG A 29 -0.27 18.92 15.62
N ILE A 30 -1.48 18.98 15.09
CA ILE A 30 -2.04 17.93 14.23
C ILE A 30 -1.15 17.70 13.00
N LYS A 31 -0.73 18.78 12.32
CA LYS A 31 0.19 18.70 11.17
C LYS A 31 1.49 17.96 11.50
N LYS A 32 2.03 18.14 12.72
CA LYS A 32 3.25 17.44 13.15
C LYS A 32 3.01 15.94 13.31
N ASP A 33 1.87 15.55 13.88
CA ASP A 33 1.53 14.14 14.07
C ASP A 33 1.14 13.47 12.75
N LEU A 34 0.44 14.18 11.87
CA LEU A 34 0.15 13.75 10.51
C LEU A 34 1.45 13.48 9.74
N TRP A 35 2.41 14.40 9.83
CA TRP A 35 3.72 14.17 9.24
C TRP A 35 4.46 12.98 9.84
N ASN A 36 4.38 12.78 11.16
CA ASN A 36 4.98 11.62 11.81
C ASN A 36 4.35 10.30 11.33
N TYR A 37 3.04 10.29 11.07
CA TYR A 37 2.30 9.16 10.51
C TYR A 37 2.68 8.90 9.04
N MET A 38 2.65 9.92 8.18
CA MET A 38 3.03 9.81 6.76
C MET A 38 4.48 9.34 6.59
N ALA A 39 5.40 9.88 7.39
CA ALA A 39 6.78 9.41 7.40
C ALA A 39 6.92 7.99 7.99
N ALA A 40 5.99 7.52 8.83
CA ALA A 40 6.02 6.13 9.28
C ALA A 40 5.57 5.15 8.19
N LEU A 41 4.55 5.53 7.42
CA LEU A 41 4.08 4.79 6.24
C LEU A 41 5.17 4.72 5.16
N ALA A 42 5.80 5.85 4.82
CA ALA A 42 6.79 5.92 3.75
C ALA A 42 8.06 5.09 4.01
N HIS A 43 8.50 5.02 5.26
CA HIS A 43 9.78 4.41 5.63
C HIS A 43 9.63 3.02 6.27
N GLY A 44 8.58 2.28 5.88
CA GLY A 44 8.42 0.86 6.19
C GLY A 44 8.50 0.52 7.68
N LYS A 45 8.10 1.45 8.56
CA LYS A 45 8.07 1.17 10.00
C LYS A 45 7.00 0.10 10.21
N GLY A 46 7.36 -1.08 10.72
CA GLY A 46 6.44 -2.22 10.80
C GLY A 46 5.06 -1.87 11.37
N ALA A 47 3.99 -2.56 10.93
CA ALA A 47 2.57 -2.22 11.13
C ALA A 47 2.22 -1.65 12.52
N ARG A 48 2.76 -2.24 13.60
CA ARG A 48 2.58 -1.78 14.99
C ARG A 48 3.00 -0.31 15.20
N LYS A 49 4.08 0.13 14.56
CA LYS A 49 4.61 1.49 14.68
C LYS A 49 3.81 2.49 13.86
N VAL A 50 3.32 2.11 12.67
CA VAL A 50 2.37 2.91 11.89
C VAL A 50 1.08 3.09 12.69
N GLU A 51 0.54 2.00 13.24
CA GLU A 51 -0.67 2.03 14.05
C GLU A 51 -0.50 2.90 15.30
N SER A 52 0.64 2.79 16.00
CA SER A 52 0.95 3.68 17.12
C SER A 52 0.94 5.16 16.72
N LYS A 53 1.42 5.52 15.53
CA LYS A 53 1.38 6.91 15.03
C LYS A 53 -0.01 7.35 14.61
N ARG A 54 -0.82 6.44 14.08
CA ARG A 54 -2.25 6.71 13.82
C ARG A 54 -2.98 7.02 15.12
N GLN A 55 -2.78 6.23 16.17
CA GLN A 55 -3.41 6.47 17.48
C GLN A 55 -2.96 7.79 18.13
N GLU A 56 -1.68 8.14 18.02
CA GLU A 56 -1.19 9.47 18.46
C GLU A 56 -1.90 10.60 17.71
N LEU A 57 -2.02 10.50 16.37
CA LEU A 57 -2.71 11.48 15.55
C LEU A 57 -4.20 11.60 15.92
N ILE A 58 -4.90 10.47 16.12
CA ILE A 58 -6.30 10.46 16.58
C ILE A 58 -6.42 11.22 17.91
N SER A 59 -5.60 10.86 18.90
CA SER A 59 -5.67 11.49 20.23
C SER A 59 -5.40 12.99 20.17
N THR A 60 -4.43 13.45 19.39
CA THR A 60 -4.15 14.87 19.20
C THR A 60 -5.33 15.59 18.52
N THR A 61 -5.95 14.95 17.53
CA THR A 61 -7.08 15.51 16.77
C THR A 61 -8.32 15.64 17.65
N GLU A 62 -8.67 14.61 18.42
CA GLU A 62 -9.79 14.65 19.39
C GLU A 62 -9.57 15.72 20.48
N ALA A 63 -8.35 15.83 20.99
CA ALA A 63 -8.02 16.83 21.99
C ALA A 63 -8.15 18.25 21.43
N ALA A 64 -7.74 18.47 20.18
CA ALA A 64 -7.90 19.74 19.48
C ALA A 64 -9.38 20.04 19.20
N GLU A 65 -10.14 19.07 18.70
CA GLU A 65 -11.58 19.19 18.44
C GLU A 65 -12.31 19.64 19.70
N LYS A 66 -12.08 18.94 20.82
CA LYS A 66 -12.68 19.29 22.12
C LYS A 66 -12.31 20.71 22.58
N LYS A 67 -11.06 21.15 22.38
CA LYS A 67 -10.66 22.51 22.76
C LYS A 67 -11.36 23.55 21.90
N VAL A 68 -11.36 23.37 20.58
CA VAL A 68 -11.98 24.29 19.62
C VAL A 68 -13.48 24.38 19.87
N LYS A 69 -14.15 23.24 20.02
CA LYS A 69 -15.59 23.15 20.30
C LYS A 69 -16.02 23.86 21.59
N ASN A 70 -15.14 23.89 22.59
CA ASN A 70 -15.40 24.56 23.88
C ASN A 70 -15.01 26.05 23.87
N MET A 71 -14.47 26.59 22.77
CA MET A 71 -14.26 28.02 22.64
C MET A 71 -15.62 28.74 22.63
N ARG A 72 -15.67 29.90 23.28
CA ARG A 72 -16.81 30.81 23.13
C ARG A 72 -16.88 31.33 21.69
N ASP A 73 -18.04 31.82 21.30
CA ASP A 73 -18.16 32.66 20.11
C ASP A 73 -17.19 33.85 20.17
N TRP A 74 -16.83 34.36 18.99
CA TRP A 74 -16.11 35.60 18.86
C TRP A 74 -17.08 36.64 18.30
N ASP A 75 -17.48 37.62 19.11
CA ASP A 75 -18.41 38.69 18.69
C ASP A 75 -19.72 38.13 18.10
N ASP A 76 -20.36 37.21 18.83
CA ASP A 76 -21.56 36.44 18.41
C ASP A 76 -21.38 35.59 17.13
N ASN A 77 -20.15 35.49 16.59
CA ASN A 77 -19.81 34.67 15.42
C ASN A 77 -19.19 33.33 15.85
N THR A 78 -19.82 32.22 15.44
CA THR A 78 -19.35 30.85 15.71
C THR A 78 -18.78 30.13 14.49
N GLU A 79 -18.93 30.71 13.29
CA GLU A 79 -18.75 30.00 12.02
C GLU A 79 -17.35 29.40 11.90
N TYR A 80 -16.31 30.19 12.18
CA TYR A 80 -14.93 29.70 12.08
C TYR A 80 -14.64 28.57 13.08
N ARG A 81 -15.12 28.69 14.33
CA ARG A 81 -14.99 27.65 15.35
C ARG A 81 -15.68 26.37 14.92
N ASP A 82 -16.92 26.49 14.46
CA ASP A 82 -17.77 25.36 14.13
C ASP A 82 -17.26 24.64 12.88
N SER A 83 -16.78 25.38 11.88
CA SER A 83 -16.10 24.81 10.71
C SER A 83 -14.83 24.04 11.08
N VAL A 84 -13.98 24.60 11.95
CA VAL A 84 -12.77 23.91 12.41
C VAL A 84 -13.13 22.68 13.25
N SER A 85 -14.10 22.79 14.16
CA SER A 85 -14.56 21.64 14.95
C SER A 85 -15.10 20.53 14.06
N SER A 86 -15.90 20.87 13.03
CA SER A 86 -16.43 19.91 12.08
C SER A 86 -15.33 19.24 11.26
N TYR A 87 -14.30 19.99 10.85
CA TYR A 87 -13.13 19.42 10.16
C TYR A 87 -12.40 18.41 11.04
N LEU A 88 -12.13 18.76 12.30
CA LEU A 88 -11.43 17.88 13.23
C LEU A 88 -12.24 16.62 13.57
N ASP A 89 -13.56 16.71 13.61
CA ASP A 89 -14.46 15.56 13.75
C ASP A 89 -14.42 14.65 12.51
N ILE A 90 -14.43 15.23 11.30
CA ILE A 90 -14.23 14.49 10.04
C ILE A 90 -12.87 13.79 10.04
N CYS A 91 -11.78 14.49 10.41
CA CYS A 91 -10.46 13.90 10.52
C CYS A 91 -10.45 12.72 11.49
N THR A 92 -11.06 12.88 12.65
CA THR A 92 -11.16 11.83 13.67
C THR A 92 -11.94 10.63 13.14
N THR A 93 -13.07 10.86 12.46
CA THR A 93 -13.91 9.81 11.87
C THR A 93 -13.15 9.03 10.81
N VAL A 94 -12.51 9.71 9.86
CA VAL A 94 -11.70 9.07 8.81
C VAL A 94 -10.56 8.28 9.42
N LEU A 95 -9.82 8.86 10.37
CA LEU A 95 -8.71 8.20 11.05
C LEU A 95 -9.16 6.97 11.85
N LYS A 96 -10.35 6.98 12.46
CA LYS A 96 -10.84 5.87 13.27
C LYS A 96 -11.53 4.79 12.46
N GLU A 97 -12.41 5.16 11.54
CA GLU A 97 -13.30 4.23 10.85
C GLU A 97 -12.72 3.78 9.53
N ASP A 98 -12.38 4.71 8.66
CA ASP A 98 -11.92 4.41 7.30
C ASP A 98 -10.50 3.83 7.35
N PHE A 99 -9.60 4.41 8.15
CA PHE A 99 -8.27 3.86 8.33
C PHE A 99 -8.20 2.58 9.18
N ALA A 100 -9.14 2.32 10.10
CA ALA A 100 -9.18 1.00 10.76
C ALA A 100 -9.63 -0.10 9.79
N LYS A 101 -10.64 0.16 8.95
CA LYS A 101 -11.02 -0.75 7.86
C LYS A 101 -9.86 -0.98 6.90
N ILE A 102 -9.06 0.06 6.60
CA ILE A 102 -7.84 -0.07 5.79
C ILE A 102 -6.85 -1.03 6.47
N VAL A 103 -6.58 -0.90 7.77
CA VAL A 103 -5.70 -1.84 8.50
C VAL A 103 -6.23 -3.27 8.43
N ASP A 104 -7.54 -3.47 8.59
CA ASP A 104 -8.16 -4.81 8.48
C ASP A 104 -8.06 -5.37 7.04
N MET A 105 -8.15 -4.49 6.03
CA MET A 105 -8.03 -4.86 4.63
C MET A 105 -6.60 -5.15 4.20
N GLU A 106 -5.56 -4.66 4.89
CA GLU A 106 -4.15 -4.84 4.52
C GLU A 106 -3.77 -6.33 4.43
N GLU A 107 -4.23 -7.16 5.37
CA GLU A 107 -3.97 -8.61 5.37
C GLU A 107 -4.66 -9.35 4.19
N ILE A 108 -5.78 -8.81 3.71
CA ILE A 108 -6.55 -9.42 2.62
C ILE A 108 -6.12 -8.86 1.26
N ALA A 109 -5.63 -7.62 1.23
CA ALA A 109 -5.20 -6.91 0.03
C ALA A 109 -4.11 -7.69 -0.72
N GLU A 110 -3.19 -8.32 0.00
CA GLU A 110 -2.11 -9.11 -0.61
C GLU A 110 -2.58 -10.42 -1.27
N LYS A 111 -3.87 -10.79 -1.15
CA LYS A 111 -4.41 -12.06 -1.68
C LYS A 111 -4.88 -11.96 -3.13
N SER A 112 -5.23 -10.77 -3.61
CA SER A 112 -5.65 -10.57 -5.00
C SER A 112 -5.43 -9.14 -5.46
N TYR A 113 -5.30 -8.96 -6.78
CA TYR A 113 -5.20 -7.62 -7.38
C TYR A 113 -6.41 -6.75 -6.99
N ASP A 114 -7.63 -7.27 -7.14
CA ASP A 114 -8.85 -6.52 -6.86
C ASP A 114 -8.93 -6.07 -5.39
N ALA A 115 -8.47 -6.92 -4.45
CA ALA A 115 -8.43 -6.56 -3.04
C ALA A 115 -7.42 -5.44 -2.77
N MET A 116 -6.25 -5.50 -3.41
CA MET A 116 -5.24 -4.44 -3.30
C MET A 116 -5.68 -3.13 -3.95
N GLU A 117 -6.30 -3.20 -5.13
CA GLU A 117 -6.85 -2.03 -5.81
C GLU A 117 -7.95 -1.38 -4.96
N ALA A 118 -8.90 -2.16 -4.46
CA ALA A 118 -9.93 -1.67 -3.55
C ALA A 118 -9.34 -1.05 -2.27
N TYR A 119 -8.33 -1.68 -1.69
CA TYR A 119 -7.61 -1.15 -0.53
C TYR A 119 -6.99 0.24 -0.82
N LEU A 120 -6.32 0.40 -1.96
CA LEU A 120 -5.72 1.68 -2.34
C LEU A 120 -6.79 2.73 -2.69
N MET A 121 -7.89 2.33 -3.32
CA MET A 121 -9.03 3.23 -3.59
C MET A 121 -9.68 3.74 -2.31
N VAL A 122 -9.85 2.90 -1.29
CA VAL A 122 -10.38 3.33 0.02
C VAL A 122 -9.43 4.33 0.68
N LYS A 123 -8.11 4.12 0.57
CA LYS A 123 -7.11 5.09 1.06
C LYS A 123 -7.19 6.43 0.34
N GLU A 124 -7.34 6.41 -0.98
CA GLU A 124 -7.50 7.62 -1.79
C GLU A 124 -8.78 8.37 -1.41
N ALA A 125 -9.91 7.68 -1.29
CA ALA A 125 -11.18 8.27 -0.88
C ALA A 125 -11.11 8.89 0.54
N ALA A 126 -10.45 8.20 1.47
CA ALA A 126 -10.21 8.72 2.82
C ALA A 126 -9.38 10.01 2.79
N ASN A 127 -8.33 10.07 1.95
CA ASN A 127 -7.52 11.28 1.79
C ASN A 127 -8.31 12.42 1.13
N ASN A 128 -9.05 12.16 0.05
CA ASN A 128 -9.87 13.16 -0.63
C ASN A 128 -10.89 13.81 0.33
N LYS A 129 -11.51 13.02 1.20
CA LYS A 129 -12.43 13.53 2.23
C LYS A 129 -11.74 14.46 3.24
N LEU A 130 -10.47 14.23 3.54
CA LEU A 130 -9.68 15.11 4.41
C LEU A 130 -9.30 16.41 3.69
N ASP A 131 -8.98 16.34 2.40
CA ASP A 131 -8.65 17.50 1.58
C ASP A 131 -9.86 18.42 1.38
N GLU A 132 -11.03 17.86 1.03
CA GLU A 132 -12.30 18.61 0.94
C GLU A 132 -12.64 19.31 2.26
N ALA A 133 -12.47 18.61 3.38
CA ALA A 133 -12.74 19.18 4.70
C ALA A 133 -11.71 20.28 5.07
N ALA A 134 -10.47 20.19 4.58
CA ALA A 134 -9.45 21.22 4.77
C ALA A 134 -9.76 22.49 3.97
N GLU A 135 -10.26 22.36 2.74
CA GLU A 135 -10.70 23.50 1.91
C GLU A 135 -11.81 24.32 2.59
N MET A 136 -12.77 23.63 3.22
CA MET A 136 -13.85 24.29 3.98
C MET A 136 -13.30 25.16 5.12
N VAL A 137 -12.29 24.68 5.85
CA VAL A 137 -11.67 25.44 6.93
C VAL A 137 -10.86 26.61 6.41
N ALA A 138 -10.14 26.45 5.30
CA ALA A 138 -9.41 27.53 4.66
C ALA A 138 -10.35 28.68 4.26
N ALA A 139 -11.52 28.36 3.68
CA ALA A 139 -12.54 29.35 3.35
C ALA A 139 -13.10 30.06 4.61
N ALA A 140 -13.42 29.31 5.66
CA ALA A 140 -13.91 29.88 6.93
C ALA A 140 -12.86 30.78 7.61
N GLN A 141 -11.58 30.38 7.58
CA GLN A 141 -10.47 31.18 8.09
C GLN A 141 -10.33 32.50 7.33
N GLN A 142 -10.40 32.45 6.00
CA GLN A 142 -10.27 33.65 5.17
C GLN A 142 -11.44 34.61 5.37
N LYS A 143 -12.66 34.08 5.52
CA LYS A 143 -13.85 34.87 5.86
C LYS A 143 -13.69 35.57 7.21
N PHE A 144 -13.34 34.82 8.25
CA PHE A 144 -13.11 35.36 9.60
C PHE A 144 -12.01 36.42 9.61
N ALA A 145 -10.90 36.17 8.92
CA ALA A 145 -9.81 37.14 8.82
C ALA A 145 -10.25 38.44 8.13
N THR A 146 -11.04 38.34 7.05
CA THR A 146 -11.57 39.51 6.34
C THR A 146 -12.54 40.30 7.21
N GLU A 147 -13.46 39.62 7.90
CA GLU A 147 -14.50 40.22 8.75
C GLU A 147 -13.90 41.01 9.92
N PHE A 148 -12.83 40.48 10.54
CA PHE A 148 -12.20 41.10 11.71
C PHE A 148 -10.89 41.84 11.39
N GLY A 149 -10.64 42.16 10.11
CA GLY A 149 -9.49 42.98 9.68
C GLY A 149 -8.12 42.36 9.98
N ILE A 150 -8.03 41.03 10.01
CA ILE A 150 -6.80 40.28 10.25
C ILE A 150 -6.06 40.09 8.92
N THR A 151 -4.79 40.48 8.89
CA THR A 151 -3.91 40.16 7.74
C THR A 151 -3.38 38.74 7.91
N LEU A 152 -3.76 37.84 7.00
CA LEU A 152 -3.17 36.50 6.93
C LEU A 152 -1.76 36.61 6.35
N ILE A 153 -0.77 36.16 7.11
CA ILE A 153 0.60 36.00 6.63
C ILE A 153 0.73 34.55 6.18
N ASP A 154 0.69 34.35 4.86
CA ASP A 154 0.80 33.02 4.26
C ASP A 154 2.28 32.63 4.10
N GLU A 155 2.95 32.40 5.24
CA GLU A 155 4.27 31.79 5.23
C GLU A 155 4.12 30.28 5.29
N GLN A 156 4.22 29.63 4.13
CA GLN A 156 4.17 28.18 4.05
C GLN A 156 5.33 27.59 4.88
N SER A 157 5.00 26.89 5.96
CA SER A 157 6.03 26.31 6.81
C SER A 157 6.73 25.15 6.09
N LYS A 158 7.95 24.82 6.52
CA LYS A 158 8.65 23.62 6.03
C LYS A 158 7.84 22.33 6.24
N LEU A 159 6.94 22.31 7.22
CA LEU A 159 6.06 21.19 7.51
C LEU A 159 4.91 21.12 6.48
N ASP A 160 4.32 22.26 6.15
CA ASP A 160 3.26 22.35 5.15
C ASP A 160 3.76 21.89 3.78
N GLN A 161 4.94 22.37 3.36
CA GLN A 161 5.57 21.92 2.12
C GLN A 161 5.83 20.41 2.07
N LYS A 162 6.13 19.80 3.22
CA LYS A 162 6.40 18.36 3.31
C LYS A 162 5.12 17.54 3.18
N LEU A 163 4.05 17.99 3.83
CA LEU A 163 2.74 17.36 3.76
C LEU A 163 2.16 17.46 2.33
N GLU A 164 2.15 18.65 1.76
CA GLU A 164 1.65 18.89 0.38
C GLU A 164 2.40 18.04 -0.65
N LYS A 165 3.72 17.90 -0.51
CA LYS A 165 4.53 17.09 -1.43
C LYS A 165 4.32 15.58 -1.26
N SER A 166 3.75 15.11 -0.16
CA SER A 166 3.66 13.68 0.14
C SER A 166 2.51 12.98 -0.59
N GLY A 167 1.36 13.63 -0.76
CA GLY A 167 0.20 13.07 -1.48
C GLY A 167 0.56 12.61 -2.91
N PRO A 168 1.06 13.51 -3.78
CA PRO A 168 1.45 13.15 -5.14
C PRO A 168 2.52 12.06 -5.25
N VAL A 169 3.34 11.89 -4.20
CA VAL A 169 4.35 10.81 -4.15
C VAL A 169 3.67 9.47 -3.94
N PHE A 170 2.72 9.39 -3.00
CA PHE A 170 1.95 8.17 -2.76
C PHE A 170 1.04 7.82 -3.92
N ASP A 171 0.39 8.81 -4.56
CA ASP A 171 -0.45 8.57 -5.73
C ASP A 171 0.36 7.96 -6.87
N TYR A 172 1.52 8.54 -7.17
CA TYR A 172 2.42 8.02 -8.18
C TYR A 172 2.94 6.61 -7.83
N TYR A 173 3.33 6.41 -6.56
CA TYR A 173 3.78 5.11 -6.08
C TYR A 173 2.70 4.05 -6.24
N ASN A 174 1.46 4.33 -5.82
CA ASN A 174 0.33 3.40 -5.87
C ASN A 174 0.02 2.96 -7.31
N VAL A 175 0.03 3.90 -8.26
CA VAL A 175 -0.18 3.59 -9.69
C VAL A 175 0.88 2.62 -10.21
N VAL A 176 2.16 2.89 -9.96
CA VAL A 176 3.24 2.01 -10.44
C VAL A 176 3.28 0.69 -9.67
N TYR A 177 2.96 0.71 -8.37
CA TYR A 177 2.87 -0.46 -7.52
C TYR A 177 1.77 -1.41 -8.01
N LEU A 178 0.57 -0.93 -8.34
CA LEU A 178 -0.51 -1.79 -8.85
C LEU A 178 -0.12 -2.50 -10.15
N ILE A 179 0.61 -1.82 -11.05
CA ILE A 179 1.12 -2.43 -12.29
C ILE A 179 2.08 -3.59 -11.97
N PHE A 180 3.02 -3.37 -11.05
CA PHE A 180 3.93 -4.40 -10.57
C PHE A 180 3.16 -5.56 -9.89
N PHE A 181 2.30 -5.21 -8.95
CA PHE A 181 1.58 -6.14 -8.07
C PHE A 181 0.69 -7.09 -8.86
N LYS A 182 0.07 -6.60 -9.94
CA LYS A 182 -0.79 -7.40 -10.81
C LYS A 182 -0.08 -8.61 -11.41
N ALA A 183 1.19 -8.48 -11.80
CA ALA A 183 1.99 -9.62 -12.27
C ALA A 183 2.50 -10.47 -11.10
N TYR A 184 2.98 -9.83 -10.04
CA TYR A 184 3.51 -10.49 -8.85
C TYR A 184 2.51 -11.45 -8.19
N ILE A 185 1.25 -11.03 -8.04
CA ILE A 185 0.25 -11.88 -7.39
C ILE A 185 -0.05 -13.14 -8.22
N GLN A 186 0.02 -13.04 -9.55
CA GLN A 186 -0.12 -14.21 -10.43
C GLN A 186 1.10 -15.13 -10.35
N GLU A 187 2.32 -14.58 -10.24
CA GLU A 187 3.53 -15.38 -9.99
C GLU A 187 3.40 -16.16 -8.67
N PHE A 188 3.00 -15.47 -7.60
CA PHE A 188 2.79 -16.08 -6.29
C PHE A 188 1.76 -17.21 -6.32
N ASN A 189 0.60 -16.96 -6.94
CA ASN A 189 -0.47 -17.96 -7.07
C ASN A 189 -0.07 -19.14 -7.97
N MET A 190 0.68 -18.88 -9.05
CA MET A 190 1.28 -19.93 -9.88
C MET A 190 2.20 -20.82 -9.05
N MET A 191 3.06 -20.24 -8.21
CA MET A 191 3.98 -21.01 -7.36
C MET A 191 3.24 -21.80 -6.29
N GLN A 192 2.17 -21.24 -5.69
CA GLN A 192 1.31 -22.00 -4.79
C GLN A 192 0.68 -23.21 -5.50
N ALA A 193 0.12 -23.01 -6.70
CA ALA A 193 -0.50 -24.07 -7.47
C ALA A 193 0.49 -25.18 -7.85
N ILE A 194 1.73 -24.82 -8.24
CA ILE A 194 2.81 -25.79 -8.49
C ILE A 194 3.10 -26.61 -7.22
N ASN A 195 3.21 -25.93 -6.06
CA ASN A 195 3.51 -26.59 -4.79
C ASN A 195 2.38 -27.53 -4.32
N THR A 196 1.12 -27.22 -4.64
CA THR A 196 -0.03 -28.06 -4.32
C THR A 196 -0.35 -29.10 -5.40
N GLY A 197 0.42 -29.15 -6.50
CA GLY A 197 0.21 -30.07 -7.61
C GLY A 197 -0.97 -29.73 -8.53
N ASP A 198 -1.53 -28.52 -8.43
CA ASP A 198 -2.60 -28.05 -9.30
C ASP A 198 -2.01 -27.45 -10.60
N ILE A 199 -1.68 -28.33 -11.53
CA ILE A 199 -1.05 -27.95 -12.81
C ILE A 199 -1.96 -27.08 -13.67
N ASN A 200 -3.28 -27.27 -13.58
CA ASN A 200 -4.23 -26.45 -14.33
C ASN A 200 -4.25 -25.02 -13.79
N ALA A 201 -4.32 -24.84 -12.47
CA ALA A 201 -4.24 -23.52 -11.86
C ALA A 201 -2.87 -22.86 -12.11
N ALA A 202 -1.78 -23.62 -12.08
CA ALA A 202 -0.45 -23.12 -12.39
C ALA A 202 -0.38 -22.57 -13.84
N GLU A 203 -0.91 -23.31 -14.81
CA GLU A 203 -0.95 -22.89 -16.21
C GLU A 203 -1.80 -21.63 -16.41
N GLN A 204 -2.96 -21.54 -15.74
CA GLN A 204 -3.83 -20.35 -15.80
C GLN A 204 -3.13 -19.10 -15.24
N ASN A 205 -2.53 -19.21 -14.05
CA ASN A 205 -1.81 -18.10 -13.42
C ASN A 205 -0.57 -17.71 -14.24
N LYS A 206 0.14 -18.67 -14.84
CA LYS A 206 1.25 -18.40 -15.76
C LYS A 206 0.80 -17.56 -16.96
N SER A 207 -0.30 -17.95 -17.62
CA SER A 207 -0.85 -17.20 -18.75
C SER A 207 -1.25 -15.78 -18.35
N ALA A 208 -1.93 -15.62 -17.21
CA ALA A 208 -2.31 -14.31 -16.67
C ALA A 208 -1.09 -13.45 -16.33
N MET A 209 -0.07 -14.02 -15.67
CA MET A 209 1.19 -13.35 -15.35
C MET A 209 1.88 -12.81 -16.61
N ILE A 210 2.00 -13.61 -17.66
CA ILE A 210 2.60 -13.19 -18.95
C ILE A 210 1.79 -12.04 -19.57
N GLN A 211 0.47 -12.19 -19.61
CA GLN A 211 -0.42 -11.17 -20.17
C GLN A 211 -0.31 -9.84 -19.41
N PHE A 212 -0.47 -9.87 -18.09
CA PHE A 212 -0.39 -8.66 -17.26
C PHE A 212 0.99 -8.01 -17.30
N SER A 213 2.05 -8.81 -17.47
CA SER A 213 3.39 -8.27 -17.69
C SER A 213 3.51 -7.52 -19.03
N LYS A 214 2.91 -8.03 -20.12
CA LYS A 214 2.87 -7.36 -21.43
C LYS A 214 2.08 -6.04 -21.37
N GLU A 215 0.91 -6.08 -20.74
CA GLU A 215 0.07 -4.90 -20.54
C GLU A 215 0.79 -3.85 -19.69
N GLY A 216 1.35 -4.28 -18.55
CA GLY A 216 2.06 -3.40 -17.63
C GLY A 216 3.27 -2.72 -18.27
N LEU A 217 4.08 -3.44 -19.06
CA LEU A 217 5.19 -2.84 -19.81
C LEU A 217 4.71 -1.74 -20.76
N THR A 218 3.62 -2.00 -21.48
CA THR A 218 3.00 -1.03 -22.41
C THR A 218 2.54 0.22 -21.68
N VAL A 219 1.89 0.07 -20.52
CA VAL A 219 1.48 1.21 -19.69
C VAL A 219 2.70 1.98 -19.20
N LEU A 220 3.74 1.30 -18.72
CA LEU A 220 4.97 1.92 -18.21
C LEU A 220 5.81 2.61 -19.29
N ASP A 221 5.64 2.30 -20.57
CA ASP A 221 6.27 3.02 -21.68
C ASP A 221 5.67 4.42 -21.89
N SER A 222 4.41 4.61 -21.53
CA SER A 222 3.71 5.90 -21.64
C SER A 222 3.59 6.64 -20.30
N THR A 223 3.91 5.97 -19.18
CA THR A 223 3.85 6.55 -17.85
C THR A 223 4.93 7.62 -17.69
N LYS A 224 4.53 8.84 -17.30
CA LYS A 224 5.47 9.93 -17.04
C LYS A 224 6.31 9.62 -15.80
N SER A 225 7.57 10.05 -15.79
CA SER A 225 8.40 10.00 -14.58
C SER A 225 7.91 11.00 -13.54
N PHE A 226 8.06 10.64 -12.26
CA PHE A 226 7.74 11.56 -11.17
C PHE A 226 8.91 12.52 -10.93
N LYS A 227 8.78 13.79 -11.32
CA LYS A 227 9.86 14.79 -11.19
C LYS A 227 11.19 14.30 -11.80
N SER A 228 11.11 13.71 -13.00
CA SER A 228 12.24 13.08 -13.70
C SER A 228 12.85 11.84 -13.03
N ASP A 229 12.25 11.35 -11.94
CA ASP A 229 12.65 10.11 -11.28
C ASP A 229 12.01 8.89 -11.97
N LEU A 230 12.88 8.02 -12.52
CA LEU A 230 12.48 6.79 -13.21
C LEU A 230 12.59 5.54 -12.33
N THR A 231 12.96 5.68 -11.05
CA THR A 231 13.33 4.56 -10.17
C THR A 231 12.27 3.46 -10.14
N LEU A 232 11.00 3.81 -9.88
CA LEU A 232 9.90 2.84 -9.83
C LEU A 232 9.58 2.25 -11.21
N ILE A 233 9.53 3.08 -12.26
CA ILE A 233 9.25 2.63 -13.63
C ILE A 233 10.30 1.60 -14.06
N SER A 234 11.58 1.91 -13.88
CA SER A 234 12.67 1.02 -14.30
C SER A 234 12.66 -0.30 -13.52
N ALA A 235 12.42 -0.26 -12.22
CA ALA A 235 12.34 -1.47 -11.40
C ALA A 235 11.13 -2.33 -11.76
N SER A 236 9.95 -1.72 -11.95
CA SER A 236 8.74 -2.42 -12.39
C SER A 236 8.93 -3.06 -13.76
N LYS A 237 9.45 -2.32 -14.76
CA LYS A 237 9.75 -2.88 -16.10
C LYS A 237 10.70 -4.08 -16.03
N LYS A 238 11.71 -4.02 -15.17
CA LYS A 238 12.66 -5.12 -14.99
C LYS A 238 11.98 -6.36 -14.43
N TYR A 239 11.13 -6.21 -13.43
CA TYR A 239 10.36 -7.31 -12.85
C TYR A 239 9.37 -7.91 -13.86
N LEU A 240 8.59 -7.08 -14.56
CA LEU A 240 7.65 -7.57 -15.59
C LEU A 240 8.35 -8.30 -16.73
N THR A 241 9.52 -7.82 -17.15
CA THR A 241 10.34 -8.51 -18.17
C THR A 241 10.82 -9.87 -17.66
N PHE A 242 11.16 -9.97 -16.36
CA PHE A 242 11.50 -11.24 -15.75
C PHE A 242 10.30 -12.21 -15.75
N CYS A 243 9.12 -11.77 -15.31
CA CYS A 243 7.91 -12.60 -15.29
C CYS A 243 7.54 -13.13 -16.68
N GLN A 244 7.69 -12.32 -17.74
CA GLN A 244 7.51 -12.79 -19.12
C GLN A 244 8.44 -13.95 -19.45
N LYS A 245 9.75 -13.77 -19.25
CA LYS A 245 10.76 -14.80 -19.56
C LYS A 245 10.56 -16.05 -18.72
N GLU A 246 10.26 -15.88 -17.45
CA GLU A 246 9.95 -16.98 -16.55
C GLU A 246 8.76 -17.79 -17.06
N GLY A 247 7.63 -17.13 -17.32
CA GLY A 247 6.42 -17.81 -17.78
C GLY A 247 6.55 -18.43 -19.16
N GLU A 248 7.25 -17.79 -20.09
CA GLU A 248 7.38 -18.26 -21.47
C GLU A 248 8.43 -19.37 -21.63
N GLU A 249 9.54 -19.30 -20.88
CA GLU A 249 10.69 -20.19 -21.11
C GLU A 249 10.90 -21.22 -20.00
N LYS A 250 10.67 -20.84 -18.73
CA LYS A 250 11.15 -21.61 -17.57
C LYS A 250 10.05 -22.43 -16.91
N ILE A 251 8.87 -21.84 -16.70
CA ILE A 251 7.73 -22.54 -16.11
C ILE A 251 7.26 -23.75 -16.93
N PRO A 252 7.26 -23.74 -18.27
CA PRO A 252 6.92 -24.95 -19.04
C PRO A 252 7.78 -26.16 -18.69
N VAL A 253 9.06 -25.97 -18.37
CA VAL A 253 9.96 -27.05 -17.92
C VAL A 253 9.52 -27.58 -16.56
N ILE A 254 9.13 -26.70 -15.64
CA ILE A 254 8.63 -27.06 -14.32
C ILE A 254 7.33 -27.87 -14.44
N LEU A 255 6.37 -27.41 -15.25
CA LEU A 255 5.08 -28.09 -15.43
C LEU A 255 5.24 -29.45 -16.13
N ASP A 256 6.10 -29.56 -17.14
CA ASP A 256 6.42 -30.83 -17.79
C ASP A 256 7.00 -31.85 -16.80
N PHE A 257 7.87 -31.41 -15.88
CA PHE A 257 8.38 -32.27 -14.81
C PHE A 257 7.25 -32.83 -13.93
N TYR A 258 6.32 -31.98 -13.47
CA TYR A 258 5.22 -32.43 -12.62
C TYR A 258 4.22 -33.32 -13.38
N LEU A 259 3.97 -33.08 -14.67
CA LEU A 259 3.17 -33.97 -15.51
C LEU A 259 3.81 -35.35 -15.66
N LYS A 260 5.12 -35.40 -15.89
CA LYS A 260 5.89 -36.66 -15.96
C LYS A 260 5.91 -37.39 -14.62
N LYS A 261 6.02 -36.66 -13.52
CA LYS A 261 5.94 -37.20 -12.16
C LYS A 261 4.58 -37.84 -11.89
N ASP A 262 3.48 -37.14 -12.15
CA ASP A 262 2.12 -37.65 -11.98
C ASP A 262 1.87 -38.89 -12.86
N ASN A 263 2.33 -38.87 -14.12
CA ASN A 263 2.25 -40.04 -14.99
C ASN A 263 3.07 -41.23 -14.44
N PHE A 264 4.30 -41.00 -13.96
CA PHE A 264 5.11 -42.04 -13.33
C PHE A 264 4.41 -42.62 -12.09
N GLU A 265 3.89 -41.79 -11.20
CA GLU A 265 3.19 -42.23 -9.98
C GLU A 265 1.96 -43.08 -10.32
N LYS A 266 1.15 -42.66 -11.31
CA LYS A 266 0.00 -43.43 -11.81
C LYS A 266 0.42 -44.76 -12.43
N GLN A 267 1.47 -44.78 -13.26
CA GLN A 267 1.98 -46.02 -13.85
C GLN A 267 2.58 -46.95 -12.80
N ASN A 268 3.25 -46.42 -11.77
CA ASN A 268 3.78 -47.21 -10.67
C ASN A 268 2.65 -47.91 -9.90
N VAL A 269 1.62 -47.17 -9.50
CA VAL A 269 0.44 -47.74 -8.81
C VAL A 269 -0.24 -48.81 -9.67
N SER A 270 -0.44 -48.53 -10.96
CA SER A 270 -1.02 -49.48 -11.91
C SER A 270 -0.18 -50.75 -12.00
N PHE A 271 1.13 -50.63 -12.20
CA PHE A 271 2.05 -51.76 -12.33
C PHE A 271 2.20 -52.59 -11.05
N GLU A 272 2.22 -51.95 -9.89
CA GLU A 272 2.26 -52.61 -8.57
C GLU A 272 0.98 -53.39 -8.28
N SER A 273 -0.16 -52.94 -8.79
CA SER A 273 -1.45 -53.63 -8.63
C SER A 273 -1.53 -54.97 -9.39
N ILE A 274 -0.68 -55.17 -10.40
CA ILE A 274 -0.63 -56.39 -11.20
C ILE A 274 0.21 -57.45 -10.48
N PRO A 275 -0.36 -58.64 -10.15
CA PRO A 275 0.40 -59.73 -9.56
C PRO A 275 1.63 -60.08 -10.38
N LYS A 276 2.78 -60.31 -9.74
CA LYS A 276 4.07 -60.51 -10.43
C LYS A 276 4.03 -61.56 -11.54
N ASN A 277 3.27 -62.64 -11.35
CA ASN A 277 3.11 -63.73 -12.31
C ASN A 277 2.11 -63.43 -13.45
N LYS A 278 1.40 -62.31 -13.39
CA LYS A 278 0.43 -61.85 -14.40
C LYS A 278 0.91 -60.65 -15.21
N ARG A 279 2.08 -60.10 -14.87
CA ARG A 279 2.67 -58.96 -15.60
C ARG A 279 3.03 -59.37 -17.02
N THR A 280 2.63 -58.53 -17.97
CA THR A 280 2.99 -58.66 -19.38
C THR A 280 4.23 -57.81 -19.70
N GLN A 281 4.86 -58.06 -20.85
CA GLN A 281 5.96 -57.22 -21.33
C GLN A 281 5.51 -55.77 -21.53
N THR A 282 4.28 -55.58 -22.04
CA THR A 282 3.70 -54.24 -22.22
C THR A 282 3.58 -53.47 -20.90
N ASP A 283 3.22 -54.13 -19.80
CA ASP A 283 3.16 -53.49 -18.48
C ASP A 283 4.55 -53.01 -18.03
N VAL A 284 5.57 -53.83 -18.26
CA VAL A 284 6.98 -53.52 -17.94
C VAL A 284 7.49 -52.37 -18.80
N ASP A 285 7.21 -52.39 -20.10
CA ASP A 285 7.66 -51.36 -21.05
C ASP A 285 7.02 -50.00 -20.73
N ASN A 286 5.71 -49.97 -20.44
CA ASN A 286 5.01 -48.75 -20.05
C ASN A 286 5.57 -48.15 -18.75
N TYR A 287 5.80 -48.99 -17.73
CA TYR A 287 6.41 -48.56 -16.48
C TYR A 287 7.83 -48.02 -16.70
N ASN A 288 8.68 -48.75 -17.42
CA ASN A 288 10.06 -48.35 -17.70
C ASN A 288 10.13 -47.05 -18.51
N LYS A 289 9.20 -46.86 -19.46
CA LYS A 289 9.10 -45.60 -20.20
C LYS A 289 8.79 -44.43 -19.26
N ALA A 290 7.81 -44.58 -18.37
CA ALA A 290 7.46 -43.53 -17.41
C ALA A 290 8.62 -43.21 -16.45
N VAL A 291 9.34 -44.23 -15.97
CA VAL A 291 10.57 -44.07 -15.17
C VAL A 291 11.64 -43.29 -15.95
N SER A 292 11.90 -43.67 -17.20
CA SER A 292 12.90 -43.01 -18.04
C SER A 292 12.55 -41.53 -18.30
N ASP A 293 11.30 -41.26 -18.67
CA ASP A 293 10.82 -39.90 -18.95
C ASP A 293 10.91 -39.01 -17.70
N TYR A 294 10.51 -39.53 -16.54
CA TYR A 294 10.61 -38.82 -15.26
C TYR A 294 12.06 -38.59 -14.85
N ASN A 295 12.92 -39.61 -14.90
CA ASN A 295 14.32 -39.47 -14.54
C ASN A 295 15.06 -38.47 -15.43
N ALA A 296 14.71 -38.42 -16.72
CA ALA A 296 15.29 -37.47 -17.66
C ALA A 296 14.90 -36.01 -17.37
N SER A 297 13.73 -35.76 -16.77
CA SER A 297 13.28 -34.39 -16.44
C SER A 297 13.85 -33.85 -15.12
N ILE A 298 14.32 -34.71 -14.21
CA ILE A 298 14.83 -34.31 -12.88
C ILE A 298 15.99 -33.30 -12.99
N ALA A 299 16.96 -33.56 -13.86
CA ALA A 299 18.17 -32.73 -13.94
C ALA A 299 17.85 -31.31 -14.42
N GLU A 300 17.01 -31.18 -15.45
CA GLU A 300 16.63 -29.87 -15.99
C GLU A 300 15.68 -29.14 -15.04
N TYR A 301 14.73 -29.85 -14.39
CA TYR A 301 13.88 -29.28 -13.35
C TYR A 301 14.71 -28.67 -12.22
N ASN A 302 15.66 -29.42 -11.65
CA ASN A 302 16.46 -28.95 -10.52
C ASN A 302 17.24 -27.68 -10.88
N LYS A 303 17.87 -27.68 -12.05
CA LYS A 303 18.63 -26.54 -12.57
C LYS A 303 17.74 -25.31 -12.77
N VAL A 304 16.60 -25.46 -13.46
CA VAL A 304 15.68 -24.35 -13.72
C VAL A 304 15.06 -23.83 -12.42
N ASN A 305 14.69 -24.72 -11.49
CA ASN A 305 14.12 -24.33 -10.20
C ASN A 305 15.11 -23.52 -9.35
N GLU A 306 16.37 -23.94 -9.30
CA GLU A 306 17.43 -23.19 -8.59
C GLU A 306 17.68 -21.81 -9.23
N GLU A 307 17.77 -21.76 -10.56
CA GLU A 307 17.91 -20.50 -11.31
C GLU A 307 16.74 -19.54 -11.03
N LEU A 308 15.51 -20.03 -11.07
CA LEU A 308 14.32 -19.23 -10.81
C LEU A 308 14.29 -18.71 -9.37
N ASN A 309 14.57 -19.54 -8.37
CA ASN A 309 14.56 -19.09 -6.97
C ASN A 309 15.51 -17.91 -6.72
N VAL A 310 16.71 -17.95 -7.31
CA VAL A 310 17.67 -16.84 -7.22
C VAL A 310 17.16 -15.60 -7.96
N ASN A 311 16.65 -15.77 -9.19
CA ASN A 311 16.20 -14.64 -10.01
C ASN A 311 14.95 -13.96 -9.46
N ARG A 312 14.01 -14.71 -8.88
CA ARG A 312 12.82 -14.16 -8.19
C ARG A 312 13.24 -13.27 -7.03
N ALA A 313 14.04 -13.81 -6.12
CA ALA A 313 14.53 -13.08 -4.95
C ALA A 313 15.24 -11.79 -5.35
N LYS A 314 16.12 -11.87 -6.37
CA LYS A 314 16.85 -10.71 -6.88
C LYS A 314 15.94 -9.64 -7.49
N ASN A 315 14.93 -10.02 -8.28
CA ASN A 315 14.06 -9.02 -8.90
C ASN A 315 13.09 -8.39 -7.88
N LEU A 316 12.63 -9.15 -6.88
CA LEU A 316 11.87 -8.61 -5.76
C LEU A 316 12.71 -7.65 -4.90
N GLU A 317 13.96 -7.99 -4.61
CA GLU A 317 14.88 -7.10 -3.89
C GLU A 317 15.11 -5.78 -4.65
N VAL A 318 15.24 -5.84 -5.98
CA VAL A 318 15.37 -4.65 -6.83
C VAL A 318 14.12 -3.78 -6.76
N TRP A 319 12.92 -4.38 -6.83
CA TRP A 319 11.66 -3.66 -6.65
C TRP A 319 11.58 -2.99 -5.27
N ASN A 320 11.81 -3.76 -4.21
CA ASN A 320 11.73 -3.28 -2.83
C ASN A 320 12.72 -2.13 -2.57
N SER A 321 13.96 -2.28 -3.03
CA SER A 321 14.99 -1.25 -2.89
C SER A 321 14.63 0.02 -3.67
N ALA A 322 14.03 -0.12 -4.85
CA ALA A 322 13.56 0.99 -5.66
C ALA A 322 12.38 1.71 -5.01
N ALA A 323 11.42 0.97 -4.46
CA ALA A 323 10.30 1.49 -3.68
C ALA A 323 10.79 2.31 -2.48
N GLU A 324 11.66 1.72 -1.66
CA GLU A 324 12.24 2.38 -0.49
C GLU A 324 13.02 3.64 -0.89
N SER A 325 13.93 3.52 -1.88
CA SER A 325 14.75 4.65 -2.34
C SER A 325 13.92 5.79 -2.92
N PHE A 326 12.82 5.47 -3.61
CA PHE A 326 11.89 6.47 -4.15
C PHE A 326 11.19 7.21 -3.01
N LEU A 327 10.61 6.47 -2.06
CA LEU A 327 9.92 7.06 -0.91
C LEU A 327 10.89 7.89 -0.05
N ASP A 328 12.10 7.40 0.23
CA ASP A 328 13.14 8.13 0.97
C ASP A 328 13.55 9.45 0.30
N ARG A 329 13.62 9.45 -1.04
CA ARG A 329 14.03 10.63 -1.82
C ARG A 329 12.95 11.71 -1.82
N HIS A 330 11.69 11.31 -1.93
CA HIS A 330 10.58 12.26 -2.11
C HIS A 330 9.81 12.56 -0.82
N ILE A 331 9.97 11.74 0.21
CA ILE A 331 9.40 11.93 1.56
C ILE A 331 10.58 11.99 2.54
N PRO A 332 11.06 13.17 2.95
CA PRO A 332 12.25 13.28 3.78
C PRO A 332 12.10 12.58 5.13
N GLN A 333 13.10 11.78 5.55
CA GLN A 333 13.13 11.26 6.91
C GLN A 333 13.21 12.39 7.95
N LYS A 334 12.65 12.13 9.13
CA LYS A 334 12.88 12.96 10.32
C LYS A 334 14.33 12.74 10.75
N ARG A 335 15.21 13.70 10.47
CA ARG A 335 16.55 13.74 11.08
C ARG A 335 16.45 13.94 12.59
#